data_AF-A0A2E0U4C7-F1
#
_entry.id   AF-A0A2E0U4C7-F1
#
_cell.length_a   1.000
_cell.length_b   1.000
_cell.length_c   1.000
_cell.angle_alpha   90.00
_cell.angle_beta   90.00
_cell.angle_gamma   90.00
#
_symmetry.space_group_name_H-M   'P 1'
#
loop_
_entity.id
_entity.type
_entity.pdbx_description
1 polymer ?
#
loop_
_entity_poly.entity_id
_entity_poly.type
_entity_poly.pdbx_seq_one_letter_code
_entity_poly.pdbx_strand_id
1 'polypeptide(L)'
;MGAADITLRQFAVLAAVAEHEGCTQSELVKTTGIDRSTLADMVQRMEKRGLVERRQAKLDARAKSVHLTEDGKGALDASKPVVQKADDAILSMLPKNRRRAFVGILGLLANVDGVDFAELDSPVDVKAKKKTNDEKKKKKKKDKKEKKKKG
;
A
#
# COMPACT_ATOMS: atom_id res chain seq x y z
N MET A 1 3.49 9.57 22.83
CA MET A 1 3.59 10.20 21.50
C MET A 1 3.82 9.08 20.49
N GLY A 2 2.76 8.65 19.81
CA GLY A 2 2.82 7.55 18.84
C GLY A 2 3.33 8.04 17.49
N ALA A 3 3.84 7.12 16.67
CA ALA A 3 4.35 7.34 15.31
C ALA A 3 3.54 8.41 14.55
N ALA A 4 4.25 9.39 13.99
CA ALA A 4 3.80 10.47 13.11
C ALA A 4 2.28 10.51 12.87
N ASP A 5 1.60 11.46 13.53
CA ASP A 5 0.15 11.68 13.45
C ASP A 5 -0.26 12.23 12.07
N ILE A 6 -0.08 11.40 11.03
CA ILE A 6 -0.47 11.67 9.65
C ILE A 6 -1.48 10.63 9.21
N THR A 7 -2.46 11.07 8.44
CA THR A 7 -3.46 10.16 7.87
C THR A 7 -2.86 9.36 6.72
N LEU A 8 -3.47 8.24 6.34
CA LEU A 8 -3.05 7.46 5.17
C LEU A 8 -3.00 8.31 3.89
N ARG A 9 -3.93 9.27 3.74
CA ARG A 9 -3.97 10.19 2.60
C ARG A 9 -2.81 11.20 2.64
N GLN A 10 -2.46 11.70 3.82
CA GLN A 10 -1.27 12.56 3.99
C GLN A 10 0.02 11.78 3.75
N PHE A 11 0.10 10.52 4.20
CA PHE A 11 1.20 9.61 3.88
C PHE A 11 1.36 9.44 2.36
N ALA A 12 0.27 9.18 1.64
CA ALA A 12 0.31 9.04 0.18
C ALA A 12 0.82 10.30 -0.52
N VAL A 13 0.42 11.49 -0.05
CA VAL A 13 0.95 12.77 -0.56
C VAL A 13 2.44 12.91 -0.25
N LEU A 14 2.89 12.64 0.98
CA LEU A 14 4.31 12.71 1.33
C LEU A 14 5.15 11.72 0.50
N ALA A 15 4.65 10.50 0.30
CA ALA A 15 5.31 9.50 -0.52
C ALA A 15 5.43 9.96 -1.99
N ALA A 16 4.36 10.52 -2.57
CA ALA A 16 4.38 11.04 -3.93
C ALA A 16 5.36 12.23 -4.10
N VAL A 17 5.45 13.12 -3.11
CA VAL A 17 6.43 14.22 -3.13
C VAL A 17 7.86 13.68 -2.96
N ALA A 18 8.07 12.64 -2.15
CA ALA A 18 9.38 12.03 -1.96
C ALA A 18 9.91 11.35 -3.24
N GLU A 19 9.01 10.73 -4.00
CA GLU A 19 9.34 10.06 -5.27
C GLU A 19 9.63 11.06 -6.40
N HIS A 20 8.96 12.21 -6.36
CA HIS A 20 9.11 13.28 -7.35
C HIS A 20 9.30 14.65 -6.67
N GLU A 21 10.49 14.89 -6.11
CA GLU A 21 10.79 16.18 -5.48
C GLU A 21 10.58 17.35 -6.45
N GLY A 22 9.87 18.37 -5.99
CA GLY A 22 9.54 19.53 -6.80
C GLY A 22 8.35 19.35 -7.73
N CYS A 23 7.57 18.28 -7.56
CA CYS A 23 6.30 18.10 -8.27
C CYS A 23 5.33 19.27 -8.03
N THR A 24 4.55 19.58 -9.05
CA THR A 24 3.44 20.51 -9.00
C THR A 24 2.22 19.86 -8.37
N GLN A 25 1.28 20.70 -7.91
CA GLN A 25 0.00 20.20 -7.42
C GLN A 25 -0.78 19.40 -8.46
N SER A 26 -0.70 19.76 -9.74
CA SER A 26 -1.37 19.03 -10.82
C SER A 26 -0.80 17.63 -11.02
N GLU A 27 0.51 17.46 -10.83
CA GLU A 27 1.16 16.14 -10.86
C GLU A 27 0.75 15.31 -9.65
N LEU A 28 0.73 15.91 -8.45
CA LEU A 28 0.24 15.24 -7.25
C LEU A 28 -1.22 14.77 -7.39
N VAL A 29 -2.11 15.52 -8.06
CA VAL A 29 -3.47 15.05 -8.35
C VAL A 29 -3.43 13.78 -9.19
N LYS A 30 -2.60 13.74 -10.24
CA LYS A 30 -2.49 12.57 -11.12
C LYS A 30 -1.94 11.36 -10.38
N THR A 31 -0.87 11.54 -9.61
CA THR A 31 -0.19 10.43 -8.91
C THR A 31 -1.00 9.90 -7.73
N THR A 32 -1.67 10.77 -6.98
CA THR A 32 -2.41 10.35 -5.77
C THR A 32 -3.88 10.02 -6.02
N GLY A 33 -4.44 10.41 -7.17
CA GLY A 33 -5.86 10.28 -7.48
C GLY A 33 -6.78 11.15 -6.60
N ILE A 34 -6.21 12.06 -5.80
CA ILE A 34 -6.94 12.98 -4.94
C ILE A 34 -7.42 14.15 -5.80
N ASP A 35 -8.70 14.52 -5.69
CA ASP A 35 -9.23 15.66 -6.43
C ASP A 35 -8.49 16.96 -6.06
N ARG A 36 -8.47 17.90 -7.01
CA ARG A 36 -7.66 19.11 -6.92
C ARG A 36 -7.97 19.94 -5.67
N SER A 37 -9.25 20.06 -5.29
CA SER A 37 -9.68 20.90 -4.17
C SER A 37 -9.24 20.29 -2.84
N THR A 38 -9.51 19.00 -2.64
CA THR A 38 -9.08 18.27 -1.44
C THR A 38 -7.57 18.25 -1.30
N LEU A 39 -6.84 18.06 -2.41
CA LEU A 39 -5.38 18.09 -2.38
C LEU A 39 -4.86 19.50 -2.03
N ALA A 40 -5.48 20.57 -2.54
CA ALA A 40 -5.08 21.95 -2.23
C ALA A 40 -5.14 22.23 -0.74
N ASP A 41 -6.29 21.92 -0.14
CA ASP A 41 -6.55 22.09 1.28
C ASP A 41 -5.63 21.22 2.13
N MET A 42 -5.38 19.98 1.68
CA MET A 42 -4.49 19.05 2.36
C MET A 42 -3.05 19.57 2.37
N VAL A 43 -2.50 19.94 1.21
CA VAL A 43 -1.14 20.48 1.10
C VAL A 43 -1.01 21.77 1.92
N GLN A 44 -2.02 22.64 1.92
CA GLN A 44 -2.00 23.85 2.75
C GLN A 44 -1.94 23.52 4.26
N ARG A 45 -2.69 22.52 4.73
CA ARG A 45 -2.63 22.09 6.14
C ARG A 45 -1.30 21.42 6.48
N MET A 46 -0.75 20.62 5.57
CA MET A 46 0.56 19.98 5.73
C MET A 46 1.69 21.03 5.76
N GLU A 47 1.58 22.07 4.94
CA GLU A 47 2.50 23.22 4.92
C GLU A 47 2.45 23.98 6.24
N LYS A 48 1.25 24.27 6.78
CA LYS A 48 1.07 24.86 8.12
C LYS A 48 1.64 24.00 9.25
N ARG A 49 1.67 22.68 9.08
CA ARG A 49 2.27 21.74 10.04
C ARG A 49 3.77 21.56 9.85
N GLY A 50 4.38 22.24 8.87
CA GLY A 50 5.80 22.13 8.58
C GLY A 50 6.21 20.81 7.94
N LEU A 51 5.28 20.03 7.35
CA LEU A 51 5.60 18.74 6.71
C LEU A 51 6.01 18.88 5.24
N VAL A 52 5.56 19.95 4.59
CA VAL A 52 5.89 20.28 3.21
C VAL A 52 6.12 21.78 3.09
N GLU A 53 6.78 22.19 2.02
CA GLU A 53 6.94 23.59 1.67
C GLU A 53 6.67 23.81 0.19
N ARG A 54 6.14 24.99 -0.16
CA ARG A 54 5.95 25.40 -1.54
C ARG A 54 7.04 26.37 -1.97
N ARG A 55 7.76 26.01 -3.04
CA ARG A 55 8.80 26.83 -3.65
C ARG A 55 8.39 27.22 -5.07
N GLN A 56 8.84 28.38 -5.57
CA GLN A 56 8.70 28.70 -6.99
C GLN A 56 9.37 27.61 -7.82
N ALA A 57 8.66 27.11 -8.83
CA ALA A 57 9.22 26.09 -9.71
C ALA A 57 10.33 26.70 -10.57
N LYS A 58 11.46 25.98 -10.70
CA LYS A 58 12.63 26.46 -11.46
C LYS A 58 12.34 26.72 -12.94
N LEU A 59 11.37 26.00 -13.52
CA LEU A 59 11.03 26.05 -14.94
C LEU A 59 9.84 26.98 -15.26
N ASP A 60 9.05 27.34 -14.26
CA ASP A 60 7.92 28.25 -14.40
C ASP A 60 7.68 29.01 -13.08
N ALA A 61 8.04 30.29 -13.06
CA ALA A 61 7.88 31.16 -11.89
C ALA A 61 6.41 31.37 -11.46
N ARG A 62 5.44 31.01 -12.32
CA ARG A 62 4.00 31.02 -12.01
C ARG A 62 3.54 29.73 -11.35
N ALA A 63 4.28 28.64 -11.50
CA ALA A 63 3.98 27.36 -10.87
C ALA A 63 4.67 27.24 -9.50
N LYS A 64 3.93 26.72 -8.51
CA LYS A 64 4.49 26.36 -7.20
C LYS A 64 4.76 24.85 -7.18
N SER A 65 6.01 24.52 -6.88
CA SER A 65 6.48 23.15 -6.62
C SER A 65 6.36 22.82 -5.14
N VAL A 66 6.02 21.57 -4.82
CA VAL A 66 5.90 21.06 -3.45
C VAL A 66 7.14 20.24 -3.13
N HIS A 67 7.71 20.47 -1.94
CA HIS A 67 8.90 19.79 -1.44
C HIS A 67 8.64 19.26 -0.03
N LEU A 68 9.30 18.17 0.34
CA LEU A 68 9.32 17.72 1.72
C LEU A 68 10.26 18.59 2.56
N THR A 69 9.82 18.92 3.76
CA THR A 69 10.73 19.42 4.80
C THR A 69 11.41 18.24 5.50
N GLU A 70 12.38 18.52 6.38
CA GLU A 70 12.99 17.48 7.22
C GLU A 70 11.96 16.80 8.15
N ASP A 71 11.03 17.57 8.73
CA ASP A 71 9.93 17.02 9.52
C ASP A 71 9.00 16.15 8.67
N GLY A 72 8.75 16.53 7.41
CA GLY A 72 8.00 15.76 6.44
C GLY A 72 8.64 14.41 6.13
N LYS A 73 9.96 14.40 5.90
CA LYS A 73 10.75 13.17 5.69
C LYS A 73 10.71 12.27 6.92
N GLY A 74 10.92 12.85 8.11
CA GLY A 74 10.85 12.13 9.38
C GLY A 74 9.46 11.51 9.62
N ALA A 75 8.39 12.25 9.31
CA ALA A 75 7.02 11.75 9.43
C ALA A 75 6.72 10.61 8.44
N LEU A 76 7.21 10.72 7.20
CA LEU A 76 7.09 9.68 6.18
C LEU A 76 7.80 8.40 6.63
N ASP A 77 9.06 8.51 7.07
CA ASP A 77 9.88 7.37 7.49
C ASP A 77 9.32 6.67 8.73
N ALA A 78 8.83 7.43 9.70
CA ALA A 78 8.17 6.88 10.87
C ALA A 78 6.86 6.12 10.54
N SER A 79 6.20 6.49 9.44
CA SER A 79 4.91 5.91 9.03
C SER A 79 5.06 4.69 8.12
N LYS A 80 6.14 4.61 7.33
CA LYS A 80 6.46 3.47 6.45
C LYS A 80 6.22 2.09 7.10
N PRO A 81 6.75 1.77 8.29
CA PRO A 81 6.58 0.45 8.88
C PRO A 81 5.12 0.16 9.28
N VAL A 82 4.32 1.18 9.58
CA VAL A 82 2.90 1.02 9.91
C VAL A 82 2.10 0.68 8.65
N VAL A 83 2.35 1.42 7.57
CA VAL A 83 1.72 1.18 6.26
C VAL A 83 2.11 -0.20 5.73
N GLN A 84 3.39 -0.55 5.79
CA GLN A 84 3.88 -1.85 5.34
C GLN A 84 3.24 -3.02 6.09
N LYS A 85 3.02 -2.89 7.41
CA LYS A 85 2.29 -3.90 8.19
C LYS A 85 0.84 -4.05 7.75
N ALA A 86 0.18 -2.95 7.38
CA ALA A 86 -1.19 -2.98 6.87
C ALA A 86 -1.23 -3.67 5.49
N ASP A 87 -0.30 -3.33 4.60
CA ASP A 87 -0.17 -3.97 3.28
C ASP A 87 0.11 -5.47 3.41
N ASP A 88 1.04 -5.86 4.31
CA ASP A 88 1.36 -7.24 4.59
C ASP A 88 0.14 -8.01 5.13
N ALA A 89 -0.66 -7.39 6.00
CA ALA A 89 -1.88 -7.99 6.52
C ALA A 89 -2.91 -8.24 5.41
N ILE A 90 -3.10 -7.29 4.49
CA ILE A 90 -3.99 -7.45 3.32
C ILE A 90 -3.48 -8.55 2.40
N LEU A 91 -2.19 -8.49 1.99
CA LEU A 91 -1.58 -9.46 1.10
C LEU A 91 -1.48 -10.86 1.74
N SER A 92 -1.48 -10.96 3.08
CA SER A 92 -1.47 -12.25 3.79
C SER A 92 -2.69 -13.12 3.49
N MET A 93 -3.81 -12.50 3.08
CA MET A 93 -5.04 -13.19 2.69
C MET A 93 -4.88 -13.95 1.35
N LEU A 94 -3.84 -13.64 0.58
CA LEU A 94 -3.50 -14.29 -0.68
C LEU A 94 -2.33 -15.28 -0.52
N PRO A 95 -2.36 -16.40 -1.28
CA PRO A 95 -1.19 -17.27 -1.45
C PRO A 95 0.05 -16.48 -1.88
N LYS A 96 1.23 -16.84 -1.36
CA LYS A 96 2.49 -16.10 -1.62
C LYS A 96 2.78 -15.92 -3.11
N ASN A 97 2.54 -16.95 -3.92
CA ASN A 97 2.73 -16.95 -5.37
C ASN A 97 1.74 -16.09 -6.15
N ARG A 98 0.77 -15.44 -5.49
CA ARG A 98 -0.23 -14.57 -6.13
C ARG A 98 -0.09 -13.10 -5.76
N ARG A 99 0.72 -12.79 -4.75
CA ARG A 99 0.80 -11.42 -4.20
C ARG A 99 1.37 -10.45 -5.23
N ARG A 100 2.46 -10.82 -5.90
CA ARG A 100 3.09 -9.98 -6.93
C ARG A 100 2.17 -9.78 -8.14
N ALA A 101 1.58 -10.86 -8.65
CA ALA A 101 0.58 -10.78 -9.73
C ALA A 101 -0.62 -9.87 -9.37
N PHE A 102 -1.15 -9.99 -8.14
CA PHE A 102 -2.23 -9.13 -7.66
C PHE A 102 -1.84 -7.65 -7.61
N VAL A 103 -0.66 -7.33 -7.05
CA VAL A 103 -0.14 -5.96 -7.03
C VAL A 103 0.04 -5.43 -8.46
N GLY A 104 0.50 -6.27 -9.40
CA GLY A 104 0.61 -5.89 -10.80
C GLY A 104 -0.74 -5.56 -11.45
N ILE A 105 -1.77 -6.37 -11.21
CA ILE A 105 -3.13 -6.06 -11.69
C ILE A 105 -3.64 -4.74 -11.10
N LEU A 106 -3.41 -4.49 -9.81
CA LEU A 106 -3.78 -3.21 -9.19
C LEU A 106 -3.05 -2.03 -9.85
N GLY A 107 -1.75 -2.18 -10.14
CA GLY A 107 -0.98 -1.18 -10.88
C GLY A 107 -1.58 -0.88 -12.26
N LEU A 108 -2.01 -1.92 -12.99
CA LEU A 108 -2.70 -1.76 -14.28
C LEU A 108 -4.02 -0.99 -14.14
N LEU A 109 -4.86 -1.35 -13.18
CA LEU A 109 -6.15 -0.67 -12.94
C LEU A 109 -5.95 0.79 -12.50
N ALA A 110 -4.85 1.07 -11.80
CA ALA A 110 -4.49 2.39 -11.34
C ALA A 110 -3.68 3.21 -12.38
N ASN A 111 -3.37 2.65 -13.55
CA ASN A 111 -2.49 3.25 -14.57
C ASN A 111 -1.11 3.67 -14.02
N VAL A 112 -0.51 2.87 -13.14
CA VAL A 112 0.86 3.08 -12.65
C VAL A 112 1.84 2.47 -13.65
N ASP A 113 2.82 3.25 -14.11
CA ASP A 113 3.84 2.79 -15.07
C ASP A 113 4.73 1.67 -14.47
N GLY A 114 5.22 0.76 -15.32
CA GLY A 114 6.29 -0.19 -14.94
C GLY A 114 5.88 -1.53 -14.34
N VAL A 115 4.66 -2.01 -14.58
CA VAL A 115 4.21 -3.32 -14.08
C VAL A 115 4.82 -4.48 -14.88
N ASP A 116 5.56 -5.37 -14.18
CA ASP A 116 6.04 -6.66 -14.73
C ASP A 116 4.98 -7.76 -14.54
N PHE A 117 4.53 -8.34 -15.66
CA PHE A 117 3.41 -9.28 -15.74
C PHE A 117 3.83 -10.75 -15.84
N ALA A 118 5.12 -11.08 -15.73
CA ALA A 118 5.63 -12.44 -15.97
C ALA A 118 5.05 -13.54 -15.04
N GLU A 119 4.28 -13.22 -13.99
CA GLU A 119 3.73 -14.18 -13.02
C GLU A 119 2.22 -14.47 -13.14
N LEU A 120 1.48 -13.84 -14.08
CA LEU A 120 0.01 -13.92 -14.11
C LEU A 120 -0.58 -15.32 -14.40
N ASP A 121 0.13 -16.16 -15.15
CA ASP A 121 -0.35 -17.47 -15.62
C ASP A 121 0.05 -18.67 -14.74
N SER A 122 0.65 -18.44 -13.56
CA SER A 122 1.03 -19.56 -12.69
C SER A 122 -0.21 -20.28 -12.13
N PRO A 123 -0.30 -21.63 -12.28
CA PRO A 123 -1.46 -22.39 -11.85
C PRO A 123 -1.76 -22.22 -10.36
N VAL A 124 -3.05 -22.10 -10.06
CA VAL A 124 -3.56 -21.93 -8.71
C VAL A 124 -3.29 -23.19 -7.90
N ASP A 125 -2.32 -23.18 -7.00
CA ASP A 125 -2.20 -24.23 -5.99
C ASP A 125 -3.30 -24.09 -4.91
N VAL A 126 -4.55 -24.34 -5.31
CA VAL A 126 -5.70 -24.53 -4.40
C VAL A 126 -5.48 -25.74 -3.48
N LYS A 127 -4.49 -26.59 -3.79
CA LYS A 127 -4.22 -27.86 -3.09
C LYS A 127 -3.74 -27.69 -1.64
N ALA A 128 -3.24 -26.53 -1.22
CA ALA A 128 -2.82 -26.31 0.17
C ALA A 128 -4.00 -26.27 1.17
N LYS A 129 -5.19 -25.79 0.76
CA LYS A 129 -6.40 -25.83 1.62
C LYS A 129 -7.10 -27.18 1.62
N LYS A 130 -6.89 -28.04 0.61
CA LYS A 130 -7.50 -29.38 0.55
C LYS A 130 -6.77 -30.38 1.46
N LYS A 131 -5.44 -30.34 1.53
CA LYS A 131 -4.65 -31.26 2.39
C LYS A 131 -4.98 -31.13 3.88
N THR A 132 -5.11 -29.89 4.39
CA THR A 132 -5.43 -29.65 5.81
C THR A 132 -6.84 -30.07 6.19
N ASN A 133 -7.81 -30.04 5.26
CA ASN A 133 -9.17 -30.48 5.51
C ASN A 133 -9.32 -32.02 5.37
N ASP A 134 -8.66 -32.64 4.40
CA ASP A 134 -8.68 -34.11 4.22
C ASP A 134 -7.92 -34.84 5.35
N GLU A 135 -6.82 -34.30 5.88
CA GLU A 135 -6.14 -34.85 7.05
C GLU A 135 -6.97 -34.73 8.33
N LYS A 136 -7.63 -33.58 8.57
CA LYS A 136 -8.58 -33.43 9.69
C LYS A 136 -9.76 -34.40 9.57
N LYS A 137 -10.28 -34.63 8.36
CA LYS A 137 -11.40 -35.56 8.14
C LYS A 137 -10.99 -37.02 8.30
N LYS A 138 -9.77 -37.42 7.87
CA LYS A 138 -9.22 -38.77 8.11
C LYS A 138 -8.95 -39.04 9.60
N LYS A 139 -8.40 -38.07 10.34
CA LYS A 139 -8.14 -38.22 11.78
C LYS A 139 -9.44 -38.40 12.58
N LYS A 140 -10.45 -37.56 12.32
CA LYS A 140 -11.78 -37.64 12.95
C LYS A 140 -12.53 -38.94 12.65
N LYS A 141 -12.32 -39.54 11.47
CA LYS A 141 -12.94 -40.83 11.08
C LYS A 141 -12.24 -42.03 11.72
N LYS A 142 -10.93 -41.93 11.99
CA LYS A 142 -10.14 -42.96 12.68
C LYS A 142 -10.50 -43.02 14.17
N ASP A 143 -10.57 -41.87 14.84
CA ASP A 143 -10.94 -41.76 16.27
C ASP A 143 -12.36 -42.29 16.55
N LYS A 144 -13.32 -42.05 15.63
CA LYS A 144 -14.70 -42.54 15.76
C LYS A 144 -14.81 -44.05 15.57
N LYS A 145 -13.94 -44.66 14.76
CA LYS A 145 -13.93 -46.12 14.51
C LYS A 145 -13.28 -46.89 15.65
N GLU A 146 -12.33 -46.27 16.35
CA GLU A 146 -11.64 -46.85 17.50
C GLU A 146 -12.50 -46.82 18.77
N LYS A 147 -13.27 -45.74 19.00
CA LYS A 147 -14.27 -45.69 20.09
C LYS A 147 -15.42 -46.69 19.92
N LYS A 148 -15.80 -47.04 18.69
CA LYS A 148 -16.90 -47.99 18.40
C LYS A 148 -16.50 -49.47 18.50
N LYS A 149 -15.21 -49.75 18.70
CA LYS A 149 -14.67 -51.12 18.88
C LYS A 149 -14.33 -51.46 20.35
N LYS A 150 -14.41 -50.47 21.26
CA LYS A 150 -14.05 -50.60 22.68
C LYS A 150 -15.25 -50.44 23.63
N GLY A 151 -16.47 -50.41 23.11
CA GLY A 151 -17.73 -50.46 23.85
C GLY A 151 -18.67 -51.42 23.16
#